data_AF-A0A7C1U2N1-F1
#
_entry.id   AF-A0A7C1U2N1-F1
#
_cell.length_a   1.000
_cell.length_b   1.000
_cell.length_c   1.000
_cell.angle_alpha   90.00
_cell.angle_beta   90.00
_cell.angle_gamma   90.00
#
_symmetry.space_group_name_H-M   'P 1'
#
loop_
_entity.id
_entity.type
_entity.pdbx_description
1 polymer ?
#
loop_
_entity_poly.entity_id
_entity_poly.type
_entity_poly.pdbx_seq_one_letter_code
_entity_poly.pdbx_strand_id
1 'polypeptide(L)'
;MNIKRFFAADMRQAIRKVRDELGPDAVILSNRKAGGGIEIVAAVDYDEAEVRRALAEREAAQAGGLEAGSPRGRAESPAGQQEPRQEAGAPASAEAAGRPAFRPEELWVEDPALAQVRREIHELRGLLEHQLAHLAWGEMSRSHPAQVELLRRLSALGLAPDVSRQLATAAAGEQDRERAWRRALAL
;
A
#
# COMPACT_ATOMS: atom_id res chain seq x y z
N MET A 1 -23.42 4.55 -14.45
CA MET A 1 -22.87 4.64 -13.08
C MET A 1 -22.84 6.09 -12.61
N ASN A 2 -23.91 6.55 -11.95
CA ASN A 2 -23.98 7.89 -11.35
C ASN A 2 -23.89 7.76 -9.83
N ILE A 3 -22.78 8.22 -9.22
CA ILE A 3 -22.53 8.14 -7.77
C ILE A 3 -22.64 9.53 -7.14
N LYS A 4 -23.51 9.70 -6.13
CA LYS A 4 -23.70 10.97 -5.41
C LYS A 4 -23.67 10.75 -3.90
N ARG A 5 -23.18 11.75 -3.16
CA ARG A 5 -23.09 11.78 -1.69
C ARG A 5 -24.18 12.71 -1.13
N PHE A 6 -24.87 12.27 -0.07
CA PHE A 6 -25.98 12.99 0.54
C PHE A 6 -25.77 13.12 2.04
N PHE A 7 -25.88 14.34 2.58
CA PHE A 7 -25.86 14.59 4.02
C PHE A 7 -27.23 15.03 4.53
N ALA A 8 -27.65 14.46 5.66
CA ALA A 8 -28.88 14.86 6.35
C ALA A 8 -28.77 14.73 7.87
N ALA A 9 -29.68 15.36 8.61
CA ALA A 9 -29.69 15.33 10.07
C ALA A 9 -30.01 13.93 10.65
N ASP A 10 -30.78 13.12 9.90
CA ASP A 10 -31.19 11.78 10.33
C ASP A 10 -31.23 10.82 9.13
N MET A 11 -31.10 9.51 9.39
CA MET A 11 -31.08 8.44 8.40
C MET A 11 -32.29 8.52 7.46
N ARG A 12 -33.48 8.77 8.02
CA ARG A 12 -34.72 8.84 7.23
C ARG A 12 -34.70 10.01 6.26
N GLN A 13 -34.12 11.14 6.66
CA GLN A 13 -33.99 12.30 5.78
C GLN A 13 -32.96 12.05 4.68
N ALA A 14 -31.86 11.37 5.00
CA ALA A 14 -30.84 11.01 4.01
C ALA A 14 -31.40 10.07 2.94
N ILE A 15 -32.17 9.04 3.33
CA ILE A 15 -32.82 8.11 2.39
C ILE A 15 -33.87 8.82 1.53
N ARG A 16 -34.64 9.75 2.09
CA ARG A 16 -35.58 10.57 1.30
C ARG A 16 -34.84 11.39 0.25
N LYS A 17 -33.76 12.08 0.62
CA LYS A 17 -32.91 12.83 -0.32
C LYS A 17 -32.33 11.94 -1.43
N VAL A 18 -31.86 10.74 -1.08
CA VAL A 18 -31.36 9.78 -2.07
C VAL A 18 -32.47 9.41 -3.05
N ARG A 19 -33.68 9.10 -2.54
CA ARG A 19 -34.81 8.70 -3.38
C ARG A 19 -35.36 9.84 -4.24
N ASP A 20 -35.41 11.05 -3.71
CA ASP A 20 -35.93 12.23 -4.41
C ASP A 20 -34.99 12.66 -5.56
N GLU A 21 -33.69 12.41 -5.43
CA GLU A 21 -32.66 12.82 -6.40
C GLU A 21 -32.24 11.70 -7.37
N LEU A 22 -32.08 10.46 -6.88
CA LEU A 22 -31.59 9.31 -7.66
C LEU A 22 -32.70 8.30 -8.01
N GLY A 23 -33.91 8.45 -7.45
CA GLY A 23 -35.02 7.54 -7.66
C GLY A 23 -35.06 6.36 -6.68
N PRO A 24 -36.10 5.51 -6.77
CA PRO A 24 -36.31 4.38 -5.86
C PRO A 24 -35.29 3.25 -6.05
N ASP A 25 -34.64 3.18 -7.20
CA ASP A 25 -33.71 2.10 -7.57
C ASP A 25 -32.25 2.38 -7.18
N ALA A 26 -32.00 3.44 -6.40
CA ALA A 26 -30.66 3.80 -5.96
C ALA A 26 -30.09 2.79 -4.95
N VAL A 27 -28.87 2.31 -5.20
CA VAL A 27 -28.16 1.39 -4.31
C VAL A 27 -27.25 2.20 -3.38
N ILE A 28 -27.42 2.03 -2.07
CA ILE A 28 -26.58 2.66 -1.05
C ILE A 28 -25.26 1.88 -0.95
N LEU A 29 -24.16 2.52 -1.31
CA LEU A 29 -22.81 1.95 -1.25
C LEU A 29 -22.17 2.14 0.12
N SER A 30 -22.45 3.26 0.80
CA SER A 30 -21.85 3.59 2.08
C SER A 30 -22.78 4.43 2.95
N ASN A 31 -22.71 4.21 4.26
CA ASN A 31 -23.44 4.95 5.28
C ASN A 31 -22.47 5.32 6.41
N ARG A 32 -22.26 6.62 6.63
CA ARG A 32 -21.39 7.16 7.68
C ARG A 32 -22.17 8.13 8.57
N LYS A 33 -22.04 8.00 9.89
CA LYS A 33 -22.48 9.03 10.85
C LYS A 33 -21.39 10.10 10.99
N ALA A 34 -21.72 11.36 10.78
CA ALA A 34 -20.77 12.47 10.82
C ALA A 34 -21.36 13.69 11.53
N GLY A 35 -20.68 14.19 12.56
CA GLY A 35 -20.91 15.51 13.17
C GLY A 35 -22.34 15.83 13.63
N GLY A 36 -23.15 14.82 13.97
CA GLY A 36 -24.57 14.99 14.35
C GLY A 36 -25.58 14.74 13.23
N GLY A 37 -25.14 14.28 12.06
CA GLY A 37 -25.98 13.82 10.96
C GLY A 37 -25.47 12.52 10.34
N ILE A 38 -26.05 12.15 9.20
CA ILE A 38 -25.77 10.94 8.45
C ILE A 38 -25.45 11.31 7.01
N GLU A 39 -24.36 10.74 6.53
CA GLU A 39 -23.91 10.80 5.16
C GLU A 39 -24.15 9.45 4.47
N ILE A 40 -24.84 9.48 3.33
CA ILE A 40 -25.15 8.32 2.49
C ILE A 40 -24.52 8.53 1.12
N VAL A 41 -23.77 7.55 0.65
CA VAL A 41 -23.26 7.50 -0.72
C VAL A 41 -24.11 6.49 -1.49
N ALA A 42 -24.75 6.95 -2.55
CA ALA A 42 -25.66 6.14 -3.36
C ALA A 42 -25.32 6.22 -4.84
N ALA A 43 -25.58 5.14 -5.56
CA ALA A 43 -25.33 5.02 -6.98
C ALA A 43 -26.55 4.49 -7.74
N VAL A 44 -26.69 4.92 -8.99
CA VAL A 44 -27.62 4.34 -9.97
C VAL A 44 -26.80 3.71 -11.10
N ASP A 45 -27.27 2.58 -11.62
CA ASP A 45 -26.60 1.66 -12.55
C ASP A 45 -25.48 0.81 -11.92
N TYR A 46 -25.78 0.06 -10.86
CA TYR A 46 -24.93 -1.07 -10.49
C TYR A 46 -25.29 -2.26 -11.38
N ASP A 47 -24.47 -2.53 -12.40
CA ASP A 47 -24.67 -3.67 -13.28
C ASP A 47 -24.22 -4.96 -12.57
N GLU A 48 -25.20 -5.76 -12.14
CA GLU A 48 -24.99 -7.07 -11.51
C GLU A 48 -24.18 -8.05 -12.39
N ALA A 49 -24.13 -7.81 -13.71
CA ALA A 49 -23.33 -8.60 -14.63
C ALA A 49 -21.83 -8.29 -14.55
N GLU A 50 -21.43 -7.04 -14.33
CA GLU A 50 -20.00 -6.65 -14.20
C GLU A 50 -19.38 -7.25 -12.95
N VAL A 51 -20.16 -7.39 -11.88
CA VAL A 51 -19.72 -7.96 -10.60
C VAL A 51 -19.48 -9.46 -10.71
N ARG A 52 -20.40 -10.17 -11.38
CA ARG A 52 -20.24 -11.61 -11.67
C ARG A 52 -19.03 -11.86 -12.56
N ARG A 53 -18.79 -10.99 -13.54
CA ARG A 53 -17.64 -11.08 -14.43
C ARG A 53 -16.33 -10.79 -13.69
N ALA A 54 -16.30 -9.76 -12.83
CA ALA A 54 -15.12 -9.42 -12.03
C ALA A 54 -14.77 -10.51 -11.00
N LEU A 55 -15.76 -11.20 -10.43
CA LEU A 55 -15.52 -12.38 -9.59
C LEU A 55 -14.93 -13.55 -10.41
N ALA A 56 -15.53 -13.86 -11.56
CA ALA A 56 -15.10 -14.97 -12.42
C ALA A 56 -13.68 -14.75 -12.99
N GLU A 57 -13.34 -13.52 -13.39
CA GLU A 57 -11.99 -13.16 -13.87
C GLU A 57 -10.93 -13.28 -12.75
N ARG A 58 -11.30 -12.98 -11.50
CA ARG A 58 -10.42 -13.19 -10.34
C ARG A 58 -10.22 -14.66 -10.00
N GLU A 59 -11.23 -15.50 -10.17
CA GLU A 59 -11.10 -16.96 -9.99
C GLU A 59 -10.23 -17.57 -11.09
N ALA A 60 -10.36 -17.12 -12.34
CA ALA A 60 -9.52 -17.56 -13.45
C ALA A 60 -8.06 -17.11 -13.33
N ALA A 61 -7.81 -15.89 -12.86
CA ALA A 61 -6.45 -15.37 -12.64
C ALA A 61 -5.70 -16.11 -11.51
N GLN A 62 -6.42 -16.70 -10.55
CA GLN A 62 -5.83 -17.52 -9.49
C GLN A 62 -5.44 -18.93 -9.94
N ALA A 63 -5.98 -19.41 -11.07
CA ALA A 63 -5.67 -20.74 -11.63
C ALA A 63 -4.54 -20.75 -12.67
N GLY A 64 -4.15 -19.59 -13.24
CA GLY A 64 -3.20 -19.48 -14.36
C GLY A 64 -1.73 -19.29 -14.02
N GLY A 65 -1.31 -19.55 -12.78
CA GLY A 65 0.02 -19.21 -12.26
C GLY A 65 1.16 -20.18 -12.60
N LEU A 66 1.27 -20.68 -13.84
CA LEU A 66 2.48 -21.34 -14.35
C LEU A 66 2.53 -21.13 -15.88
N GLU A 67 3.42 -20.26 -16.36
CA GLU A 67 4.29 -20.45 -17.53
C GLU A 67 4.87 -19.10 -18.05
N ALA A 68 6.20 -19.07 -18.06
CA ALA A 68 7.12 -18.44 -19.02
C ALA A 68 7.12 -16.91 -19.30
N GLY A 69 8.32 -16.33 -19.17
CA GLY A 69 8.83 -15.44 -20.22
C GLY A 69 9.49 -14.14 -19.78
N SER A 70 10.74 -14.21 -19.31
CA SER A 70 11.68 -13.08 -19.40
C SER A 70 11.88 -12.69 -20.87
N PRO A 71 12.14 -11.40 -21.16
CA PRO A 71 13.45 -11.13 -21.76
C PRO A 71 14.17 -9.94 -21.15
N ARG A 72 15.48 -10.14 -21.06
CA ARG A 72 16.51 -9.19 -20.69
C ARG A 72 16.90 -8.37 -21.92
N GLY A 73 17.02 -7.06 -21.74
CA GLY A 73 18.09 -6.26 -22.35
C GLY A 73 17.71 -5.36 -23.54
N ARG A 74 17.87 -4.05 -23.34
CA ARG A 74 18.79 -3.21 -24.12
C ARG A 74 19.01 -1.90 -23.37
N ALA A 75 20.25 -1.69 -22.94
CA ALA A 75 20.78 -0.40 -22.53
C ALA A 75 20.99 0.47 -23.77
N GLU A 76 20.63 1.74 -23.71
CA GLU A 76 21.21 2.80 -24.54
C GLU A 76 20.98 4.16 -23.85
N SER A 77 22.05 4.72 -23.28
CA SER A 77 22.23 6.17 -23.14
C SER A 77 22.82 6.70 -24.45
N PRO A 78 22.51 7.95 -24.79
CA PRO A 78 23.60 8.86 -25.10
C PRO A 78 23.49 10.18 -24.36
N ALA A 79 24.67 10.67 -24.00
CA ALA A 79 24.94 11.97 -23.43
C ALA A 79 24.80 13.09 -24.46
N GLY A 80 24.62 14.31 -23.95
CA GLY A 80 25.12 15.53 -24.59
C GLY A 80 24.08 16.60 -24.87
N GLN A 81 23.99 17.60 -23.99
CA GLN A 81 24.30 19.01 -24.26
C GLN A 81 23.67 19.90 -23.20
N GLN A 82 24.54 20.45 -22.35
CA GLN A 82 24.29 21.68 -21.63
C GLN A 82 24.51 22.83 -22.62
N GLU A 83 23.68 23.87 -22.55
CA GLU A 83 24.22 25.23 -22.45
C GLU A 83 23.24 26.14 -21.67
N PRO A 84 23.78 27.08 -20.88
CA PRO A 84 23.05 27.87 -19.91
C PRO A 84 22.56 29.19 -20.52
N ARG A 85 21.38 29.66 -20.11
CA ARG A 85 20.99 31.06 -20.31
C ARG A 85 20.62 31.67 -18.97
N GLN A 86 21.62 32.33 -18.37
CA GLN A 86 21.42 33.33 -17.33
C GLN A 86 20.97 34.62 -18.02
N GLU A 87 19.80 35.12 -17.67
CA GLU A 87 19.52 36.56 -17.72
C GLU A 87 19.04 36.97 -16.33
N ALA A 88 19.94 37.65 -15.62
CA ALA A 88 19.67 38.38 -14.41
C ALA A 88 18.88 39.65 -14.75
N GLY A 89 17.86 39.97 -13.95
CA GLY A 89 17.10 41.21 -14.10
C GLY A 89 16.06 41.40 -13.00
N ALA A 90 16.50 41.92 -11.85
CA ALA A 90 15.68 42.70 -10.93
C ALA A 90 16.40 44.07 -10.79
N PRO A 91 15.72 45.21 -10.58
CA PRO A 91 14.61 45.34 -9.61
C PRO A 91 13.45 46.29 -9.97
N ALA A 92 12.40 46.18 -9.15
CA ALA A 92 11.45 47.21 -8.67
C ALA A 92 10.58 48.02 -9.66
N SER A 93 9.27 47.82 -9.60
CA SER A 93 8.36 48.78 -8.93
C SER A 93 6.88 48.37 -8.96
N ALA A 94 6.21 48.78 -7.88
CA ALA A 94 4.81 49.16 -7.75
C ALA A 94 3.71 48.07 -7.69
N GLU A 95 3.15 47.99 -6.50
CA GLU A 95 1.87 47.39 -6.12
C GLU A 95 0.69 47.80 -7.03
N ALA A 96 -0.17 46.82 -7.34
CA ALA A 96 -1.58 47.06 -7.63
C ALA A 96 -2.42 45.82 -7.31
N ALA A 97 -3.10 45.92 -6.16
CA ALA A 97 -4.44 45.42 -5.87
C ALA A 97 -4.86 43.99 -6.31
N GLY A 98 -5.11 43.17 -5.27
CA GLY A 98 -6.38 42.44 -5.18
C GLY A 98 -6.55 41.20 -6.07
N ARG A 99 -5.84 40.12 -5.74
CA ARG A 99 -6.34 38.75 -5.99
C ARG A 99 -6.35 38.03 -4.65
N PRO A 100 -7.46 37.41 -4.20
CA PRO A 100 -7.33 36.39 -3.18
C PRO A 100 -6.48 35.28 -3.82
N ALA A 101 -5.22 35.20 -3.41
CA ALA A 101 -4.42 34.01 -3.63
C ALA A 101 -5.13 32.91 -2.85
N PHE A 102 -5.91 32.09 -3.54
CA PHE A 102 -6.37 30.83 -2.99
C PHE A 102 -5.11 30.03 -2.68
N ARG A 103 -4.72 29.96 -1.40
CA ARG A 103 -3.71 29.00 -0.95
C ARG A 103 -4.39 27.63 -0.98
N PRO A 104 -3.98 26.69 -1.84
CA PRO A 104 -4.53 25.34 -1.83
C PRO A 104 -3.84 24.47 -0.77
N GLU A 105 -3.23 25.08 0.26
CA GLU A 105 -2.44 24.37 1.27
C GLU A 105 -3.24 23.88 2.49
N GLU A 106 -4.51 24.25 2.63
CA GLU A 106 -5.34 23.82 3.76
C GLU A 106 -6.69 23.32 3.26
N LEU A 107 -7.18 22.23 3.86
CA LEU A 107 -8.38 21.46 3.51
C LEU A 107 -8.14 20.21 2.65
N TRP A 108 -6.99 19.57 2.81
CA TRP A 108 -7.07 18.12 2.99
C TRP A 108 -7.60 17.90 4.40
N VAL A 109 -8.93 18.00 4.55
CA VAL A 109 -9.57 17.39 5.71
C VAL A 109 -9.35 15.90 5.49
N GLU A 110 -8.27 15.36 6.04
CA GLU A 110 -8.21 13.93 6.28
C GLU A 110 -9.43 13.65 7.15
N ASP A 111 -10.48 13.10 6.53
CA ASP A 111 -11.68 12.69 7.23
C ASP A 111 -11.20 11.86 8.44
N PRO A 112 -11.46 12.29 9.69
CA PRO A 112 -10.92 11.62 10.87
C PRO A 112 -11.27 10.13 10.89
N ALA A 113 -12.37 9.76 10.21
CA ALA A 113 -12.76 8.39 10.04
C ALA A 113 -11.92 7.63 8.98
N LEU A 114 -11.43 8.27 7.91
CA LEU A 114 -10.48 7.67 6.99
C LEU A 114 -9.10 7.49 7.65
N ALA A 115 -8.68 8.48 8.46
CA ALA A 115 -7.47 8.36 9.27
C ALA A 115 -7.56 7.21 10.30
N GLN A 116 -8.75 6.98 10.87
CA GLN A 116 -9.02 5.85 11.76
C GLN A 116 -8.97 4.50 11.04
N VAL A 117 -9.62 4.38 9.88
CA VAL A 117 -9.54 3.17 9.06
C VAL A 117 -8.10 2.89 8.62
N ARG A 118 -7.32 3.92 8.24
CA ARG A 118 -5.90 3.77 7.91
C ARG A 118 -5.08 3.24 9.09
N ARG A 119 -5.36 3.71 10.31
CA ARG A 119 -4.72 3.18 11.53
C ARG A 119 -5.11 1.73 11.78
N GLU A 120 -6.38 1.37 11.70
CA GLU A 120 -6.82 -0.02 11.85
C GLU A 120 -6.21 -0.93 10.78
N ILE A 121 -6.10 -0.49 9.53
CA ILE A 121 -5.41 -1.26 8.47
C ILE A 121 -3.93 -1.42 8.79
N HIS A 122 -3.25 -0.39 9.33
CA HIS A 122 -1.85 -0.51 9.73
C HIS A 122 -1.68 -1.45 10.93
N GLU A 123 -2.63 -1.48 11.86
CA GLU A 123 -2.65 -2.43 12.98
C GLU A 123 -2.89 -3.87 12.50
N LEU A 124 -3.88 -4.10 11.64
CA LEU A 124 -4.14 -5.40 11.04
C LEU A 124 -2.96 -5.87 10.18
N ARG A 125 -2.34 -4.95 9.43
CA ARG A 125 -1.12 -5.22 8.66
C ARG A 125 0.03 -5.59 9.58
N GLY A 126 0.25 -4.86 10.67
CA GLY A 126 1.27 -5.18 11.66
C GLY A 126 1.06 -6.55 12.31
N LEU A 127 -0.18 -6.91 12.63
CA LEU A 127 -0.53 -8.23 13.16
C LEU A 127 -0.34 -9.34 12.13
N LEU A 128 -0.70 -9.11 10.86
CA LEU A 128 -0.45 -10.07 9.78
C LEU A 128 1.05 -10.23 9.50
N GLU A 129 1.81 -9.14 9.44
CA GLU A 129 3.27 -9.16 9.31
C GLU A 129 3.92 -9.88 10.49
N HIS A 130 3.44 -9.68 11.71
CA HIS A 130 3.93 -10.38 12.91
C HIS A 130 3.59 -11.88 12.90
N GLN A 131 2.36 -12.25 12.52
CA GLN A 131 1.95 -13.66 12.41
C GLN A 131 2.68 -14.37 11.26
N LEU A 132 2.85 -13.71 10.11
CA LEU A 132 3.63 -14.23 8.98
C LEU A 132 5.11 -14.32 9.34
N ALA A 133 5.67 -13.37 10.09
CA ALA A 133 7.01 -13.48 10.62
C ALA A 133 7.11 -14.70 11.55
N HIS A 134 6.20 -14.89 12.51
CA HIS A 134 6.21 -16.06 13.38
C HIS A 134 6.07 -17.39 12.62
N LEU A 135 5.24 -17.46 11.58
CA LEU A 135 5.10 -18.64 10.73
C LEU A 135 6.34 -18.87 9.85
N ALA A 136 6.91 -17.81 9.27
CA ALA A 136 8.14 -17.87 8.49
C ALA A 136 9.34 -18.27 9.35
N TRP A 137 9.44 -17.74 10.57
CA TRP A 137 10.43 -18.15 11.57
C TRP A 137 10.22 -19.59 12.03
N GLY A 138 8.96 -20.00 12.24
CA GLY A 138 8.61 -21.35 12.61
C GLY A 138 8.96 -22.37 11.53
N GLU A 139 8.67 -22.06 10.27
CA GLU A 139 9.00 -22.94 9.14
C GLU A 139 10.49 -22.93 8.83
N MET A 140 11.14 -21.75 8.81
CA MET A 140 12.59 -21.64 8.65
C MET A 140 13.35 -22.44 9.73
N SER A 141 12.88 -22.41 10.97
CA SER A 141 13.49 -23.17 12.07
C SER A 141 13.32 -24.68 11.91
N ARG A 142 12.23 -25.13 11.29
CA ARG A 142 11.99 -26.55 10.99
C ARG A 142 12.78 -27.03 9.78
N SER A 143 12.81 -26.25 8.70
CA SER A 143 13.50 -26.64 7.46
C SER A 143 15.01 -26.49 7.55
N HIS A 144 15.52 -25.48 8.27
CA HIS A 144 16.95 -25.14 8.33
C HIS A 144 17.45 -24.94 9.78
N PRO A 145 17.44 -25.98 10.63
CA PRO A 145 17.84 -25.87 12.04
C PRO A 145 19.32 -25.46 12.22
N ALA A 146 20.20 -25.87 11.30
CA ALA A 146 21.62 -25.48 11.33
C ALA A 146 21.82 -23.97 11.07
N GLN A 147 21.00 -23.37 10.19
CA GLN A 147 21.07 -21.96 9.85
C GLN A 147 20.61 -21.07 11.01
N VAL A 148 19.56 -21.48 11.74
CA VAL A 148 19.08 -20.75 12.92
C VAL A 148 20.10 -20.77 14.05
N GLU A 149 20.73 -21.91 14.31
CA GLU A 149 21.78 -22.01 15.34
C GLU A 149 23.01 -21.15 14.98
N LEU A 150 23.37 -21.12 13.69
CA LEU A 150 24.43 -20.24 13.18
C LEU A 150 24.08 -18.76 13.41
N LEU A 151 22.86 -18.34 13.07
CA LEU A 151 22.38 -16.96 13.26
C LEU A 151 22.38 -16.55 14.74
N ARG A 152 21.98 -17.46 15.63
CA ARG A 152 22.02 -17.27 17.09
C ARG A 152 23.45 -17.13 17.60
N ARG A 153 24.36 -17.97 17.10
CA ARG A 153 25.78 -17.97 17.48
C ARG A 153 26.50 -16.71 16.98
N LEU A 154 26.24 -16.27 15.75
CA LEU A 154 26.78 -15.03 15.20
C LEU A 154 26.25 -13.80 15.97
N SER A 155 24.97 -13.78 16.28
CA SER A 155 24.37 -12.71 17.09
C SER A 155 24.96 -12.66 18.51
N ALA A 156 25.21 -13.83 19.12
CA ALA A 156 25.84 -13.90 20.45
C ALA A 156 27.30 -13.41 20.46
N LEU A 157 27.99 -13.45 19.32
CA LEU A 157 29.32 -12.86 19.13
C LEU A 157 29.26 -11.35 18.90
N GLY A 158 28.07 -10.75 18.85
CA GLY A 158 27.88 -9.32 18.63
C GLY A 158 27.97 -8.90 17.17
N LEU A 159 27.89 -9.83 16.20
CA LEU A 159 27.77 -9.46 14.79
C LEU A 159 26.47 -8.70 14.56
N ALA A 160 26.54 -7.62 13.76
CA ALA A 160 25.36 -6.91 13.31
C ALA A 160 24.35 -7.86 12.64
N PRO A 161 23.03 -7.63 12.80
CA PRO A 161 22.00 -8.54 12.34
C PRO A 161 22.00 -8.76 10.82
N ASP A 162 22.43 -7.76 10.04
CA ASP A 162 22.53 -7.89 8.59
C ASP A 162 23.71 -8.76 8.16
N VAL A 163 24.86 -8.63 8.84
CA VAL A 163 26.03 -9.49 8.61
C VAL A 163 25.72 -10.93 9.02
N SER A 164 25.07 -11.12 10.17
CA SER A 164 24.63 -12.44 10.64
C SER A 164 23.70 -13.13 9.63
N ARG A 165 22.77 -12.37 9.03
CA ARG A 165 21.87 -12.89 7.98
C ARG A 165 22.60 -13.24 6.68
N GLN A 166 23.57 -12.42 6.25
CA GLN A 166 24.35 -12.70 5.04
C GLN A 166 25.16 -13.98 5.19
N LEU A 167 25.90 -14.13 6.29
CA LEU A 167 26.70 -15.31 6.59
C LEU A 167 25.83 -16.57 6.73
N ALA A 168 24.67 -16.45 7.37
CA ALA A 168 23.72 -17.55 7.51
C ALA A 168 23.09 -17.97 6.17
N THR A 169 22.76 -17.01 5.30
CA THR A 169 22.20 -17.30 3.96
C THR A 169 23.20 -18.04 3.09
N ALA A 170 24.49 -17.69 3.16
CA ALA A 170 25.53 -18.36 2.39
C ALA A 170 25.82 -19.80 2.86
N ALA A 171 25.40 -20.15 4.09
CA ALA A 171 25.45 -21.48 4.66
C ALA A 171 24.12 -22.26 4.56
N ALA A 172 23.06 -21.70 3.95
CA ALA A 172 21.70 -22.26 3.95
C ALA A 172 21.56 -23.65 3.29
N GLY A 173 22.52 -24.07 2.46
CA GLY A 173 22.53 -25.40 1.82
C GLY A 173 23.12 -26.53 2.67
N GLU A 174 23.71 -26.24 3.83
CA GLU A 174 24.36 -27.24 4.69
C GLU A 174 23.47 -27.62 5.88
N GLN A 175 23.11 -28.91 5.97
CA GLN A 175 22.31 -29.43 7.08
C GLN A 175 23.15 -29.74 8.33
N ASP A 176 24.45 -30.01 8.12
CA ASP A 176 25.38 -30.26 9.21
C ASP A 176 25.83 -28.93 9.84
N ARG A 177 25.61 -28.79 11.15
CA ARG A 177 25.93 -27.59 11.93
C ARG A 177 27.40 -27.20 11.82
N GLU A 178 28.31 -28.16 11.86
CA GLU A 178 29.74 -27.88 11.86
C GLU A 178 30.24 -27.48 10.47
N ARG A 179 29.68 -28.11 9.43
CA ARG A 179 29.94 -27.72 8.03
C ARG A 179 29.35 -26.34 7.70
N ALA A 180 28.13 -26.06 8.15
CA ALA A 180 27.49 -24.76 7.99
C ALA A 180 28.32 -23.64 8.65
N TRP A 181 28.86 -23.89 9.85
CA TRP A 181 29.75 -22.95 10.54
C TRP A 181 31.05 -22.69 9.77
N ARG A 182 31.73 -23.75 9.31
CA ARG A 182 32.97 -23.59 8.52
C ARG A 182 32.72 -22.86 7.20
N ARG A 183 31.61 -23.17 6.53
CA ARG A 183 31.22 -22.52 5.28
C ARG A 183 30.90 -21.04 5.47
N ALA A 184 30.21 -20.69 6.55
CA ALA A 184 29.93 -19.29 6.89
C ALA A 184 31.21 -18.49 7.16
N LEU A 185 32.22 -19.08 7.80
CA LEU A 185 33.51 -18.44 8.07
C LEU A 185 34.50 -18.46 6.90
N ALA A 186 34.17 -19.16 5.81
CA ALA A 186 35.01 -19.24 4.61
C ALA A 186 34.70 -18.15 3.57
N LEU A 187 33.81 -17.20 3.91
CA LEU A 187 33.44 -16.02 3.11
C LEU A 187 34.21 -14.79 3.56
#